data_AF-A0A6V7I5T3-F1
#
_entry.id   AF-A0A6V7I5T3-F1
#
_cell.length_a   1.000
_cell.length_b   1.000
_cell.length_c   1.000
_cell.angle_alpha   90.00
_cell.angle_beta   90.00
_cell.angle_gamma   90.00
#
_symmetry.space_group_name_H-M   'P 1'
#
loop_
_entity.id
_entity.type
_entity.pdbx_description
1 polymer ?
#
loop_
_entity_poly.entity_id
_entity_poly.type
_entity_poly.pdbx_seq_one_letter_code
_entity_poly.pdbx_strand_id
1 'polypeptide(L)'
;AEIPGPFPWPVIGNLRLLRKLCREFGGQHKAFVELAKKYSSDVINLKLGRSNVIVVQEYDLIMKILKDETFDARPWNEFTRIRNMGLRK
;
A
#
# COMPACT_ATOMS: atom_id res chain seq x y z
N ALA A 1 14.68 6.92 10.25
CA ALA A 1 14.07 7.83 9.25
C ALA A 1 12.58 7.53 9.21
N GLU A 2 11.73 8.52 9.42
CA GLU A 2 10.29 8.34 9.23
C GLU A 2 10.02 8.21 7.72
N ILE A 3 9.32 7.15 7.32
CA ILE A 3 8.94 6.97 5.91
C ILE A 3 7.88 8.03 5.59
N PRO A 4 8.10 8.89 4.57
CA PRO A 4 7.17 9.96 4.23
C PRO A 4 5.83 9.38 3.81
N GLY A 5 4.75 10.11 4.10
CA GLY A 5 3.42 9.68 3.72
C GLY A 5 2.30 10.58 4.26
N PRO A 6 1.08 10.46 3.70
CA PRO A 6 -0.06 11.22 4.16
C PRO A 6 -0.46 10.85 5.58
N PHE A 7 -0.89 11.87 6.33
CA PHE A 7 -1.40 11.72 7.69
C PHE A 7 -2.56 10.71 7.73
N PRO A 8 -2.43 9.61 8.48
CA PRO A 8 -3.46 8.60 8.57
C PRO A 8 -4.52 8.97 9.61
N TRP A 9 -5.80 9.02 9.19
CA TRP A 9 -6.91 9.20 10.12
C TRP A 9 -7.01 8.00 11.09
N PRO A 10 -7.39 8.21 12.37
CA PRO A 10 -7.32 7.17 13.41
C PRO A 10 -8.01 5.85 13.05
N VAL A 11 -9.19 5.91 12.43
CA VAL A 11 -10.03 4.73 12.10
C VAL A 11 -9.96 4.34 10.62
N ILE A 12 -9.98 5.33 9.73
CA ILE A 12 -10.09 5.12 8.27
C ILE A 12 -8.70 5.04 7.61
N GLY A 13 -7.68 5.63 8.25
CA GLY A 13 -6.37 5.85 7.65
C GLY A 13 -6.47 6.74 6.40
N ASN A 14 -5.78 6.34 5.35
CA ASN A 14 -5.65 6.99 4.05
C ASN A 14 -6.65 6.46 3.01
N LEU A 15 -7.64 5.66 3.40
CA LEU A 15 -8.61 5.05 2.46
C LEU A 15 -9.41 6.10 1.66
N ARG A 16 -9.83 7.21 2.29
CA ARG A 16 -10.56 8.29 1.61
C ARG A 16 -9.68 9.01 0.59
N LEU A 17 -8.44 9.33 0.98
CA LEU A 17 -7.44 9.94 0.10
C LEU A 17 -7.17 9.04 -1.11
N LEU A 18 -6.87 7.76 -0.85
CA LEU A 18 -6.59 6.79 -1.91
C LEU A 18 -7.78 6.63 -2.85
N ARG A 19 -9.02 6.53 -2.33
CA ARG A 19 -10.22 6.45 -3.18
C ARG A 19 -10.41 7.68 -4.06
N LYS A 20 -10.15 8.88 -3.54
CA LYS A 20 -10.23 10.13 -4.32
C LYS A 20 -9.23 10.07 -5.48
N LEU A 21 -7.98 9.77 -5.18
CA LEU A 21 -6.90 9.68 -6.19
C LEU A 21 -7.16 8.57 -7.21
N CYS A 22 -7.69 7.42 -6.79
CA CYS A 22 -8.03 6.33 -7.71
C CYS A 22 -9.11 6.75 -8.72
N ARG A 23 -10.10 7.54 -8.29
CA ARG A 23 -11.14 8.07 -9.17
C ARG A 23 -10.59 9.13 -10.12
N GLU A 24 -9.70 9.98 -9.63
CA GLU A 24 -9.09 11.07 -10.39
C GLU A 24 -8.14 10.55 -11.48
N PHE A 25 -7.27 9.59 -11.13
CA PHE A 25 -6.24 9.06 -12.03
C PHE A 25 -6.62 7.75 -12.72
N GLY A 26 -7.80 7.20 -12.44
CA GLY A 26 -8.31 5.98 -13.09
C GLY A 26 -7.66 4.67 -12.63
N GLY A 27 -7.10 4.62 -11.42
CA GLY A 27 -6.57 3.39 -10.84
C GLY A 27 -5.67 3.57 -9.61
N GLN A 28 -5.51 2.49 -8.83
CA GLN A 28 -4.65 2.48 -7.64
C GLN A 28 -3.16 2.67 -7.98
N HIS A 29 -2.66 1.96 -9.00
CA HIS A 29 -1.26 2.06 -9.42
C HIS A 29 -0.90 3.50 -9.83
N LYS A 30 -1.76 4.20 -10.57
CA LYS A 30 -1.56 5.61 -10.93
C LYS A 30 -1.64 6.53 -9.71
N ALA A 31 -2.60 6.30 -8.82
CA ALA A 31 -2.69 7.05 -7.57
C ALA A 31 -1.41 6.93 -6.71
N PHE A 32 -0.78 5.75 -6.69
CA PHE A 32 0.50 5.53 -6.01
C PHE A 32 1.67 6.24 -6.68
N VAL A 33 1.73 6.27 -8.01
CA VAL A 33 2.73 7.04 -8.76
C VAL A 33 2.59 8.54 -8.44
N GLU A 34 1.37 9.07 -8.43
CA GLU A 34 1.13 10.47 -8.12
C GLU A 34 1.43 10.82 -6.65
N LEU A 35 1.19 9.89 -5.72
CA LEU A 35 1.63 10.05 -4.34
C LEU A 35 3.16 10.09 -4.24
N ALA A 36 3.88 9.20 -4.94
CA ALA A 36 5.35 9.18 -4.95
C ALA A 36 5.93 10.50 -5.44
N LYS A 37 5.37 11.04 -6.53
CA LYS A 37 5.71 12.37 -7.04
C LYS A 37 5.44 13.46 -6.00
N LYS A 38 4.27 13.44 -5.36
CA LYS A 38 3.86 14.45 -4.38
C LYS A 38 4.74 14.51 -3.14
N TYR A 39 5.21 13.37 -2.66
CA TYR A 39 6.09 13.28 -1.49
C TYR A 39 7.58 13.25 -1.85
N SER A 40 7.92 13.33 -3.15
CA SER A 40 9.29 13.24 -3.66
C SER A 40 10.07 12.08 -3.04
N SER A 41 9.41 10.93 -2.91
CA SER A 41 9.96 9.73 -2.27
C SER A 41 9.48 8.49 -3.00
N ASP A 42 10.41 7.57 -3.24
CA ASP A 42 10.12 6.29 -3.88
C ASP A 42 9.59 5.24 -2.91
N VAL A 43 9.60 5.53 -1.60
CA VAL A 43 8.99 4.69 -0.56
C VAL A 43 8.01 5.54 0.25
N ILE A 44 6.75 5.12 0.29
CA ILE A 44 5.68 5.84 0.98
C ILE A 44 4.96 4.91 1.95
N ASN A 45 4.66 5.43 3.14
CA ASN A 45 3.82 4.74 4.11
C ASN A 45 2.35 5.18 3.99
N LEU A 46 1.45 4.20 3.91
CA LEU A 46 0.01 4.40 3.89
C LEU A 46 -0.66 3.51 4.94
N LYS A 47 -1.68 4.05 5.61
CA LYS A 47 -2.56 3.23 6.47
C LYS A 47 -3.88 2.98 5.76
N LEU A 48 -4.23 1.74 5.44
CA LEU A 48 -5.52 1.39 4.83
C LEU A 48 -6.40 0.69 5.88
N GLY A 49 -7.22 1.48 6.59
CA GLY A 49 -8.01 0.99 7.71
C GLY A 49 -7.11 0.48 8.84
N ARG A 50 -7.11 -0.84 9.07
CA ARG A 50 -6.28 -1.51 10.10
C ARG A 50 -4.93 -1.98 9.57
N SER A 51 -4.71 -1.94 8.26
CA SER A 51 -3.48 -2.46 7.63
C SER A 51 -2.51 -1.32 7.31
N ASN A 52 -1.24 -1.49 7.66
CA ASN A 52 -0.17 -0.63 7.17
C ASN A 52 0.31 -1.17 5.83
N VAL A 53 0.51 -0.27 4.87
CA VAL A 53 0.90 -0.58 3.49
C VAL A 53 2.06 0.31 3.12
N ILE A 54 3.16 -0.31 2.71
CA ILE A 54 4.31 0.39 2.16
C ILE A 54 4.20 0.29 0.64
N VAL A 55 4.27 1.44 -0.02
CA VAL A 55 4.30 1.55 -1.47
C VAL A 55 5.74 1.83 -1.87
N VAL A 56 6.27 1.02 -2.78
CA VAL A 56 7.63 1.12 -3.31
C VAL A 56 7.55 1.37 -4.81
N GLN A 57 8.28 2.36 -5.31
CA GLN A 57 8.30 2.77 -6.71
C GLN A 57 9.71 2.78 -7.33
N GLU A 58 10.75 2.58 -6.52
CA GLU A 58 12.14 2.50 -6.99
C GLU A 58 12.42 1.12 -7.59
N TYR A 59 13.12 1.08 -8.72
CA TYR A 59 13.32 -0.14 -9.51
C TYR A 59 14.14 -1.19 -8.76
N ASP A 60 15.27 -0.81 -8.17
CA ASP A 60 16.17 -1.74 -7.46
C ASP A 60 15.49 -2.35 -6.22
N LEU A 61 14.73 -1.54 -5.47
CA LEU A 61 13.93 -1.97 -4.33
C LEU A 61 12.79 -2.91 -4.75
N ILE A 62 12.09 -2.60 -5.85
CA ILE A 62 11.06 -3.50 -6.39
C ILE A 62 11.68 -4.84 -6.78
N MET A 63 12.82 -4.82 -7.49
CA MET A 63 13.52 -6.04 -7.89
C MET A 63 14.04 -6.83 -6.69
N LYS A 64 14.44 -6.15 -5.61
CA LYS A 64 14.83 -6.80 -4.36
C LYS A 64 13.64 -7.48 -3.68
N ILE A 65 12.51 -6.78 -3.56
CA ILE A 65 11.29 -7.32 -2.96
C ILE A 65 10.75 -8.50 -3.77
N LEU A 66 10.77 -8.41 -5.10
CA LEU A 66 10.28 -9.46 -5.99
C LEU A 66 11.11 -10.74 -5.93
N LYS A 67 12.40 -10.65 -5.58
CA LYS A 67 13.30 -11.81 -5.47
C LYS A 67 13.35 -12.40 -4.06
N ASP A 68 12.72 -11.76 -3.10
CA ASP A 68 12.79 -12.14 -1.69
C ASP A 68 11.54 -12.96 -1.33
N GLU A 69 11.75 -14.24 -1.03
CA GLU A 69 10.70 -15.21 -0.71
C GLU A 69 9.80 -14.77 0.47
N THR A 70 10.29 -13.87 1.33
CA THR A 70 9.49 -13.32 2.43
C THR A 70 8.29 -12.48 1.95
N PHE A 71 8.34 -11.98 0.71
CA PHE A 71 7.29 -11.15 0.11
C PHE A 71 6.46 -11.87 -0.97
N ASP A 72 6.67 -13.17 -1.19
CA ASP A 72 5.93 -13.95 -2.19
C ASP A 72 4.43 -14.10 -1.86
N ALA A 73 4.07 -13.95 -0.58
CA ALA A 73 2.70 -14.07 -0.13
C ALA A 73 1.88 -12.79 -0.37
N ARG A 74 0.62 -12.97 -0.82
CA ARG A 74 -0.35 -11.86 -0.85
C ARG A 74 -0.72 -11.43 0.58
N PRO A 75 -0.97 -10.14 0.82
CA PRO A 75 -1.33 -9.66 2.16
C PRO A 75 -2.54 -10.38 2.74
N TRP A 76 -2.42 -10.87 3.97
CA TRP A 76 -3.54 -11.45 4.70
C TRP A 76 -4.51 -10.35 5.13
N ASN A 77 -5.61 -10.21 4.39
CA ASN A 77 -6.66 -9.24 4.70
C ASN A 77 -7.97 -9.95 5.09
N GLU A 78 -8.97 -9.15 5.45
CA GLU A 78 -10.29 -9.65 5.84
C GLU A 78 -10.94 -10.51 4.77
N PHE A 79 -10.76 -10.16 3.49
CA PHE A 79 -11.31 -10.94 2.37
C PHE A 79 -10.63 -12.30 2.24
N THR A 80 -9.31 -12.38 2.36
CA THR A 80 -8.58 -13.66 2.36
C THR A 80 -9.01 -14.52 3.55
N ARG A 81 -9.21 -13.90 4.72
CA ARG A 81 -9.73 -14.58 5.91
C ARG A 81 -11.12 -15.18 5.69
N ILE A 82 -12.05 -14.39 5.16
CA ILE A 82 -13.42 -14.86 4.86
C ILE A 82 -13.37 -15.99 3.82
N ARG A 83 -12.58 -15.82 2.75
CA ARG A 83 -12.45 -16.81 1.68
C ARG A 83 -11.87 -18.14 2.17
N ASN A 84 -10.93 -18.10 3.11
CA ASN A 84 -10.27 -19.28 3.66
C ASN A 84 -10.96 -19.81 4.93
N MET A 85 -12.18 -19.34 5.26
CA MET A 85 -12.91 -19.74 6.46
C MET A 85 -12.10 -19.58 7.76
N GLY A 86 -11.27 -18.53 7.83
CA GLY A 86 -10.38 -18.27 8.97
C GLY A 86 -9.08 -19.07 8.99
N LEU A 87 -8.86 -20.01 8.07
CA LEU A 87 -7.65 -20.82 8.02
C LEU A 87 -6.50 -20.05 7.37
N ARG A 88 -5.43 -19.83 8.12
CA ARG A 88 -4.13 -19.41 7.59
C ARG A 88 -3.35 -20.66 7.23
N LYS A 89 -3.37 -21.01 5.95
CA LYS A 89 -2.49 -22.02 5.33
C LYS A 89 -1.68 -21.33 4.25
#